data_AF-A0A963DSK3-F1
#
_entry.id   AF-A0A963DSK3-F1
#
_cell.length_a   1.000
_cell.length_b   1.000
_cell.length_c   1.000
_cell.angle_alpha   90.00
_cell.angle_beta   90.00
_cell.angle_gamma   90.00
#
_symmetry.space_group_name_H-M   'P 1'
#
loop_
_entity.id
_entity.type
_entity.pdbx_description
1 polymer ?
#
loop_
_entity_poly.entity_id
_entity_poly.type
_entity_poly.pdbx_seq_one_letter_code
_entity_poly.pdbx_strand_id
1 'polypeptide(L)'
;YRGRLMERHGLTVLIPDPAERAIVHRVIYEELCQGDIRAESQTHYRQIMQRLVKAGAEGIILGCTEIGLLVGPRDAPVSLFDTTYLHARAVADWALADCGITVPNWEGVITSE
;
A
#
# COMPACT_ATOMS: atom_id res chain seq x y z
N TYR A 1 -5.18 2.70 -13.30
CA TYR A 1 -4.26 3.13 -12.22
C TYR A 1 -2.80 3.16 -12.70
N ARG A 2 -2.19 2.01 -13.02
CA ARG A 2 -0.79 1.90 -13.51
C ARG A 2 -0.40 2.88 -14.63
N GLY A 3 -1.19 2.97 -15.71
CA GLY A 3 -0.91 3.89 -16.82
C GLY A 3 -0.75 5.34 -16.38
N ARG A 4 -1.60 5.81 -15.45
CA ARG A 4 -1.50 7.18 -14.90
C ARG A 4 -0.17 7.41 -14.17
N LEU A 5 0.30 6.44 -13.38
CA LEU A 5 1.59 6.54 -12.67
C LEU A 5 2.76 6.63 -13.65
N MET A 6 2.72 5.84 -14.72
CA MET A 6 3.76 5.83 -15.74
C MET A 6 3.75 7.11 -16.58
N GLU A 7 2.58 7.48 -17.12
CA GLU A 7 2.44 8.56 -18.09
C GLU A 7 2.55 9.95 -17.46
N ARG A 8 2.00 10.16 -16.26
CA ARG A 8 1.97 11.49 -15.62
C ARG A 8 3.09 11.74 -14.64
N HIS A 9 3.64 10.67 -14.05
CA HIS A 9 4.63 10.78 -12.99
C HIS A 9 5.97 10.11 -13.34
N GLY A 10 6.11 9.52 -14.54
CA GLY A 10 7.36 8.91 -15.00
C GLY A 10 7.81 7.70 -14.17
N LEU A 11 6.89 7.09 -13.40
CA LEU A 11 7.23 5.98 -12.52
C LEU A 11 7.33 4.67 -13.31
N THR A 12 8.34 3.86 -13.01
CA THR A 12 8.39 2.47 -13.47
C THR A 12 7.54 1.62 -12.53
N VAL A 13 6.53 0.94 -13.09
CA VAL A 13 5.58 0.12 -12.30
C VAL A 13 5.79 -1.36 -12.56
N LEU A 14 6.30 -2.05 -11.54
CA LEU A 14 6.38 -3.50 -11.44
C LEU A 14 5.07 -4.06 -10.88
N ILE A 15 4.69 -5.26 -11.31
CA ILE A 15 3.52 -5.99 -10.80
C ILE A 15 3.90 -7.43 -10.45
N PRO A 16 3.18 -8.08 -9.52
CA PRO A 16 3.34 -9.51 -9.28
C PRO A 16 3.12 -10.32 -10.56
N ASP A 17 3.73 -11.51 -10.64
CA ASP A 17 3.51 -12.41 -11.77
C ASP A 17 2.06 -12.98 -11.77
N PRO A 18 1.61 -13.68 -12.83
CA PRO A 18 0.24 -14.17 -12.88
C PRO A 18 -0.19 -15.06 -11.71
N ALA A 19 0.69 -15.92 -11.20
CA ALA A 19 0.37 -16.83 -10.11
C ALA A 19 0.27 -16.07 -8.78
N GLU A 20 1.21 -15.14 -8.54
CA GLU A 20 1.18 -14.27 -7.37
C GLU A 20 -0.04 -13.34 -7.37
N ARG A 21 -0.44 -12.81 -8.53
CA ARG A 21 -1.66 -12.00 -8.64
C ARG A 21 -2.91 -12.81 -8.32
N ALA A 22 -2.96 -14.09 -8.70
CA ALA A 22 -4.06 -14.98 -8.33
C ALA A 22 -4.12 -15.17 -6.80
N ILE A 23 -2.97 -15.33 -6.14
CA ILE A 23 -2.88 -15.38 -4.67
C ILE A 23 -3.36 -14.07 -4.04
N VAL A 24 -2.84 -12.92 -4.48
CA VAL A 24 -3.24 -11.59 -3.98
C VAL A 24 -4.75 -11.40 -4.12
N HIS A 25 -5.32 -11.71 -5.29
CA HIS A 25 -6.74 -11.58 -5.56
C HIS A 25 -7.58 -12.49 -4.64
N ARG A 26 -7.21 -13.77 -4.53
CA ARG A 26 -7.89 -14.75 -3.66
C ARG A 26 -7.89 -14.25 -2.21
N VAL A 27 -6.74 -13.85 -1.68
CA VAL A 27 -6.60 -13.36 -0.30
C VAL A 27 -7.48 -12.14 -0.06
N ILE A 28 -7.51 -11.18 -0.98
CA ILE A 28 -8.36 -9.97 -0.82
C ILE A 28 -9.83 -10.37 -0.67
N TYR A 29 -10.37 -11.16 -1.61
CA TYR A 29 -11.82 -11.42 -1.66
C TYR A 29 -12.29 -12.51 -0.70
N GLU A 30 -11.53 -13.59 -0.55
CA GLU A 30 -11.93 -14.75 0.23
C GLU A 30 -11.54 -14.64 1.71
N GLU A 31 -10.60 -13.76 2.06
CA GLU A 31 -10.13 -13.61 3.44
C GLU A 31 -10.36 -12.18 3.94
N LEU A 32 -9.68 -11.18 3.35
CA LEU A 32 -9.65 -9.84 3.92
C LEU A 32 -11.02 -9.15 3.87
N CYS A 33 -11.77 -9.27 2.78
CA CYS A 33 -13.15 -8.75 2.68
C CYS A 33 -14.13 -9.44 3.66
N GLN A 34 -13.77 -10.62 4.19
CA GLN A 34 -14.54 -11.33 5.21
C GLN A 34 -14.04 -11.04 6.63
N GLY A 35 -13.00 -10.22 6.78
CA GLY A 35 -12.35 -9.94 8.06
C GLY A 35 -11.46 -11.08 8.58
N ASP A 36 -11.13 -12.06 7.74
CA ASP A 36 -10.24 -13.17 8.09
C ASP A 36 -8.78 -12.80 7.79
N ILE A 37 -7.92 -12.83 8.81
CA ILE A 37 -6.50 -12.47 8.71
C ILE A 37 -5.66 -13.70 8.98
N ARG A 38 -4.98 -14.20 7.95
CA ARG A 38 -4.18 -15.43 8.02
C ARG A 38 -2.68 -15.15 7.94
N ALA A 39 -1.93 -15.79 8.84
CA ALA A 39 -0.46 -15.70 8.86
C ALA A 39 0.19 -16.27 7.58
N GLU A 40 -0.43 -17.28 6.97
CA GLU A 40 0.01 -17.84 5.69
C GLU A 40 -0.10 -16.81 4.57
N SER A 41 -1.24 -16.14 4.46
CA SER A 41 -1.46 -15.06 3.49
C SER A 41 -0.50 -13.90 3.71
N GLN A 42 -0.25 -13.52 4.96
CA GLN A 42 0.78 -12.52 5.29
C GLN A 42 2.17 -12.96 4.81
N THR A 43 2.51 -14.24 4.97
CA THR A 43 3.79 -14.80 4.50
C THR A 43 3.91 -14.72 2.98
N HIS A 44 2.85 -15.06 2.24
CA HIS A 44 2.82 -14.89 0.78
C HIS A 44 3.00 -13.43 0.36
N TYR A 45 2.33 -12.49 1.02
CA TYR A 45 2.51 -11.06 0.72
C TYR A 45 3.95 -10.61 0.97
N ARG A 46 4.58 -11.02 2.09
CA ARG A 46 6.00 -10.73 2.36
C ARG A 46 6.92 -11.28 1.27
N GLN A 47 6.69 -12.51 0.81
CA GLN A 47 7.48 -13.13 -0.27
C GLN A 47 7.35 -12.36 -1.60
N ILE A 48 6.12 -11.99 -1.97
CA ILE A 48 5.85 -11.20 -3.18
C ILE A 48 6.55 -9.83 -3.08
N MET A 49 6.41 -9.14 -1.96
CA MET A 49 7.08 -7.85 -1.73
C MET A 49 8.60 -7.97 -1.83
N GLN A 50 9.20 -8.98 -1.19
CA GLN A 50 10.65 -9.24 -1.30
C GLN A 50 11.08 -9.53 -2.74
N ARG A 51 10.29 -10.28 -3.51
CA ARG A 51 10.60 -10.54 -4.93
C ARG A 51 10.56 -9.25 -5.76
N LEU A 52 9.56 -8.41 -5.56
CA LEU A 52 9.44 -7.11 -6.24
C LEU A 52 10.61 -6.18 -5.88
N VAL A 53 11.01 -6.13 -4.62
CA VAL A 53 12.18 -5.36 -4.17
C VAL A 53 13.46 -5.88 -4.83
N LYS A 54 13.66 -7.21 -4.87
CA LYS A 54 14.80 -7.82 -5.59
C LYS A 54 14.79 -7.50 -7.09
N ALA A 55 13.63 -7.26 -7.68
CA ALA A 55 13.48 -6.83 -9.07
C ALA A 55 13.67 -5.31 -9.27
N GLY A 56 14.00 -4.56 -8.21
CA GLY A 56 14.30 -3.12 -8.27
C GLY A 56 13.17 -2.21 -7.80
N ALA A 57 12.11 -2.73 -7.14
CA ALA A 57 11.11 -1.86 -6.53
C ALA A 57 11.71 -1.10 -5.33
N GLU A 58 11.66 0.23 -5.38
CA GLU A 58 12.11 1.13 -4.31
C GLU A 58 10.99 1.49 -3.31
N GLY A 59 9.76 1.05 -3.61
CA GLY A 59 8.57 1.26 -2.80
C GLY A 59 7.43 0.36 -3.27
N ILE A 60 6.50 0.06 -2.36
CA ILE A 60 5.35 -0.80 -2.65
C ILE A 60 4.05 -0.05 -2.39
N ILE A 61 3.16 -0.05 -3.38
CA ILE A 61 1.83 0.58 -3.28
C ILE A 61 0.82 -0.46 -2.80
N LEU A 62 0.13 -0.17 -1.70
CA LEU A 62 -1.02 -0.96 -1.24
C LEU A 62 -2.24 -0.47 -2.01
N GLY A 63 -2.50 -1.11 -3.16
CA GLY A 63 -3.47 -0.64 -4.16
C GLY A 63 -4.92 -1.03 -3.88
N CYS A 64 -5.19 -1.75 -2.79
CA CYS A 64 -6.53 -2.11 -2.32
C CYS A 64 -6.60 -1.75 -0.84
N THR A 65 -7.75 -1.20 -0.41
CA THR A 65 -7.99 -0.70 0.95
C THR A 65 -7.75 -1.76 2.03
N GLU A 66 -8.00 -3.02 1.71
CA GLU A 66 -7.93 -4.17 2.60
C GLU A 66 -6.49 -4.65 2.84
N ILE A 67 -5.57 -4.38 1.92
CA ILE A 67 -4.18 -4.89 2.03
C ILE A 67 -3.49 -4.33 3.27
N GLY A 68 -3.79 -3.08 3.65
CA GLY A 68 -3.28 -2.44 4.86
C GLY A 68 -3.72 -3.13 6.16
N LEU A 69 -4.75 -3.99 6.12
CA LEU A 69 -5.18 -4.80 7.27
C LEU A 69 -4.26 -6.02 7.51
N LEU A 70 -3.54 -6.47 6.47
CA LEU A 70 -2.72 -7.69 6.50
C LEU A 70 -1.23 -7.40 6.70
N VAL A 71 -0.73 -6.32 6.08
CA VAL A 71 0.70 -5.98 6.08
C VAL A 71 0.93 -4.51 6.43
N GLY A 72 2.02 -4.25 7.15
CA GLY A 72 2.45 -2.92 7.57
C GLY A 72 3.95 -2.66 7.35
N PRO A 73 4.47 -1.51 7.83
CA PRO A 73 5.86 -1.09 7.55
C PRO A 73 6.94 -2.09 7.96
N ARG A 74 6.67 -2.98 8.92
CA ARG A 74 7.59 -4.02 9.38
C ARG A 74 7.69 -5.22 8.42
N ASP A 75 6.78 -5.32 7.46
CA ASP A 75 6.65 -6.47 6.56
C ASP A 75 7.39 -6.31 5.24
N ALA A 76 7.94 -5.13 4.98
CA ALA A 76 8.70 -4.83 3.77
C ALA A 76 10.02 -4.10 4.09
N PRO A 77 11.08 -4.36 3.33
CA PRO A 77 12.36 -3.65 3.47
C PRO A 77 12.35 -2.24 2.84
N VAL A 78 11.25 -1.86 2.19
CA VAL A 78 11.06 -0.56 1.52
C VAL A 78 9.75 0.07 1.99
N SER A 79 9.59 1.37 1.74
CA SER A 79 8.37 2.09 2.13
C SER A 79 7.12 1.48 1.51
N LEU A 80 6.09 1.33 2.35
CA LEU A 80 4.74 0.98 1.94
C LEU A 80 3.90 2.26 1.79
N PHE A 81 3.17 2.36 0.68
CA PHE A 81 2.29 3.47 0.39
C PHE A 81 0.84 2.99 0.43
N ASP A 82 0.19 3.16 1.59
CA ASP A 82 -1.25 2.94 1.73
C ASP A 82 -2.01 4.02 0.96
N THR A 83 -2.60 3.62 -0.17
CA THR A 83 -3.31 4.56 -1.05
C THR A 83 -4.55 5.14 -0.39
N THR A 84 -5.20 4.42 0.51
CA THR A 84 -6.39 4.86 1.23
C THR A 84 -6.00 5.96 2.21
N TYR A 85 -4.99 5.70 3.04
CA TYR A 85 -4.50 6.65 4.02
C TYR A 85 -4.00 7.93 3.34
N LEU A 86 -3.15 7.79 2.31
CA LEU A 86 -2.62 8.94 1.58
C LEU A 86 -3.72 9.75 0.91
N HIS A 87 -4.75 9.09 0.38
CA HIS A 87 -5.89 9.77 -0.23
C HIS A 87 -6.73 10.52 0.82
N ALA A 88 -7.07 9.87 1.93
CA ALA A 88 -7.83 10.50 3.01
C ALA A 88 -7.08 11.70 3.59
N ARG A 89 -5.76 11.58 3.78
CA ARG A 89 -4.91 12.70 4.21
C ARG A 89 -4.94 13.85 3.22
N ALA A 90 -4.74 13.58 1.92
CA ALA A 90 -4.78 14.62 0.90
C ALA A 90 -6.15 15.34 0.84
N VAL A 91 -7.25 14.63 1.07
CA VAL A 91 -8.58 15.22 1.17
C VAL A 91 -8.70 16.12 2.40
N ALA A 92 -8.21 15.67 3.57
CA ALA A 92 -8.23 16.48 4.79
C ALA A 92 -7.37 17.75 4.63
N ASP A 93 -6.15 17.62 4.10
CA ASP A 93 -5.26 18.74 3.85
C ASP A 93 -5.89 19.76 2.87
N TRP A 94 -6.53 19.27 1.81
CA TRP A 94 -7.25 20.13 0.85
C TRP A 94 -8.43 20.87 1.50
N ALA A 95 -9.22 20.19 2.32
CA ALA A 95 -10.38 20.78 2.97
C ALA A 95 -9.99 21.85 4.02
N LEU A 96 -8.81 21.71 4.63
CA LEU A 96 -8.34 22.61 5.69
C LEU A 96 -7.45 23.75 5.20
N ALA A 97 -7.02 23.73 3.93
CA ALA A 97 -6.05 24.68 3.36
C ALA A 97 -6.43 26.17 3.56
N ASP A 98 -7.73 26.50 3.54
CA ASP A 98 -8.23 27.88 3.66
C ASP A 98 -8.76 28.22 5.06
N CYS A 99 -8.76 27.28 6.01
CA CYS A 99 -9.33 27.50 7.34
C CYS A 99 -8.38 28.21 8.33
N GLY A 100 -7.14 28.53 7.93
CA GLY A 100 -6.12 29.07 8.85
C GLY A 100 -5.71 28.09 9.96
N ILE A 101 -6.13 26.83 9.85
CA ILE A 101 -5.78 25.74 10.77
C ILE A 101 -4.43 25.19 10.31
N THR A 102 -3.43 25.23 11.20
CA THR A 102 -2.14 24.61 10.94
C THR A 102 -2.34 23.09 10.94
N VAL A 103 -2.25 22.44 9.78
CA VAL A 103 -2.27 20.98 9.70
C VAL A 103 -1.03 20.44 10.46
N PRO A 104 -1.21 19.50 11.42
CA PRO A 104 -0.08 18.91 12.12
C PRO A 104 0.89 18.22 11.14
N ASN A 105 2.18 18.18 11.48
CA ASN A 105 3.11 17.35 10.70
C ASN A 105 2.73 15.87 10.86
N TRP A 106 2.09 15.31 9.84
CA TRP A 106 1.61 13.92 9.82
C TRP A 106 2.74 12.88 9.69
N GLU A 107 4.00 13.29 9.50
CA GLU A 107 5.16 12.40 9.38
C GLU A 107 5.37 11.49 10.62
N GLY A 108 4.87 11.90 11.80
CA GLY A 108 4.95 11.11 13.03
C GLY A 108 3.87 10.04 13.21
N VAL A 109 2.78 10.06 12.43
CA VAL A 109 1.64 9.12 12.61
C VAL A 109 1.90 7.76 11.94
N ILE A 110 2.90 7.68 11.04
CA ILE A 110 3.27 6.45 10.31
C ILE A 110 4.25 5.58 11.13
N THR A 111 4.76 6.09 12.27
CA THR A 111 5.73 5.38 13.14
C THR A 111 5.26 5.29 14.59
N SER A 112 4.02 4.83 14.83
CA SER A 112 3.63 4.35 16.16
C SER A 112 3.86 2.83 16.25
N GLU A 113 4.76 2.45 17.16
CA GLU A 113 5.02 1.18 17.87
C GLU A 113 4.42 -0.17 17.41
#